data_AF-A0A7H4MPS1-F1
#
_entry.id   AF-A0A7H4MPS1-F1
#
_cell.length_a   1.000
_cell.length_b   1.000
_cell.length_c   1.000
_cell.angle_alpha   90.00
_cell.angle_beta   90.00
_cell.angle_gamma   90.00
#
_symmetry.space_group_name_H-M   'P 1'
#
loop_
_entity.id
_entity.type
_entity.pdbx_description
1 polymer ?
#
loop_
_entity_poly.entity_id
_entity_poly.type
_entity_poly.pdbx_seq_one_letter_code
_entity_poly.pdbx_strand_id
1 'polypeptide(L)'
;MSAAWKKILVPVAIKLNSQIHVSAIRDAFILSFPIVMASSLIILINFAILSPDGFIASILHLGTIFPHLAEAQQIFTPVMNGSVNIMAILITFLVARNMAISYQQDDLLCGLTAIGAFFVVYTPYTIIDGQAYLATKYLGPQGLFVAIIVALISSEVFCRLARNPRVTITMPAAVPPAVARSFKVLLPIFFVMIFFSILNYLLTRISPNGLNDLIYTLIQAPLKDMGTNIVTVLVLGLVANFLWVLGIHGPNTVAAIRETIFSEANLEISPMPPRMAAPGERRTPLHGLVSTMRLPTAAGRV
;
A
#
# COMPACT_ATOMS: atom_id res chain seq x y z
N MET A 1 -35.66 -2.77 -15.41
CA MET A 1 -34.69 -1.67 -15.64
C MET A 1 -34.78 -1.21 -17.09
N SER A 2 -35.00 0.07 -17.35
CA SER A 2 -35.27 0.55 -18.72
C SER A 2 -34.05 0.40 -19.64
N ALA A 3 -34.28 0.05 -20.90
CA ALA A 3 -33.24 -0.14 -21.92
C ALA A 3 -32.34 1.10 -22.11
N ALA A 4 -32.82 2.29 -21.73
CA ALA A 4 -32.08 3.55 -21.76
C ALA A 4 -30.88 3.56 -20.80
N TRP A 5 -31.05 3.06 -19.57
CA TRP A 5 -29.95 3.00 -18.58
C TRP A 5 -28.82 2.08 -19.03
N LYS A 6 -29.16 0.91 -19.60
CA LYS A 6 -28.15 -0.02 -20.13
C LYS A 6 -27.34 0.61 -21.27
N LYS A 7 -28.00 1.35 -22.17
CA LYS A 7 -27.32 2.04 -23.29
C LYS A 7 -26.34 3.13 -22.85
N ILE A 8 -26.51 3.73 -21.68
CA ILE A 8 -25.62 4.78 -21.16
C ILE A 8 -24.52 4.17 -20.28
N LEU A 9 -24.90 3.30 -19.34
CA LEU A 9 -23.99 2.82 -18.30
C LEU A 9 -23.01 1.74 -18.79
N VAL A 10 -23.45 0.83 -19.65
CA VAL A 10 -22.60 -0.24 -20.19
C VAL A 10 -21.39 0.32 -20.95
N PRO A 11 -21.54 1.26 -21.92
CA PRO A 11 -20.37 1.81 -22.61
C PRO A 11 -19.45 2.64 -21.71
N VAL A 12 -19.99 3.33 -20.70
CA VAL A 12 -19.16 4.06 -19.71
C VAL A 12 -18.33 3.09 -18.88
N ALA A 13 -18.95 2.02 -18.37
CA ALA A 13 -18.25 1.02 -17.59
C ALA A 13 -17.22 0.25 -18.42
N ILE A 14 -17.51 -0.08 -19.68
CA ILE A 14 -16.54 -0.69 -20.60
C ILE A 14 -15.35 0.26 -20.80
N LYS A 15 -15.61 1.54 -21.11
CA LYS A 15 -14.54 2.54 -21.27
C LYS A 15 -13.68 2.66 -20.03
N LEU A 16 -14.28 2.74 -18.84
CA LEU A 16 -13.53 2.83 -17.58
C LEU A 16 -12.69 1.55 -17.34
N ASN A 17 -13.29 0.39 -17.58
CA ASN A 17 -12.63 -0.90 -17.38
C ASN A 17 -11.51 -1.18 -18.39
N SER A 18 -11.56 -0.54 -19.57
CA SER A 18 -10.55 -0.62 -20.63
C SER A 18 -9.54 0.53 -20.64
N GLN A 19 -9.68 1.51 -19.75
CA GLN A 19 -8.70 2.61 -19.67
C GLN A 19 -7.38 2.09 -19.12
N ILE A 20 -6.29 2.31 -19.86
CA ILE A 20 -4.96 1.72 -19.59
C ILE A 20 -4.50 1.97 -18.15
N HIS A 21 -4.65 3.20 -17.65
CA HIS A 21 -4.23 3.56 -16.29
C HIS A 21 -5.06 2.85 -15.22
N VAL A 22 -6.38 2.77 -15.40
CA VAL A 22 -7.29 2.13 -14.43
C VAL A 22 -7.11 0.62 -14.44
N SER A 23 -7.00 0.00 -15.61
CA SER A 23 -6.74 -1.43 -15.73
C SER A 23 -5.37 -1.80 -15.16
N ALA A 24 -4.33 -0.98 -15.38
CA ALA A 24 -3.01 -1.24 -14.83
C ALA A 24 -2.99 -1.27 -13.30
N ILE A 25 -3.71 -0.33 -12.65
CA ILE A 25 -3.87 -0.31 -11.19
C ILE A 25 -4.64 -1.53 -10.70
N ARG A 26 -5.80 -1.80 -11.30
CA ARG A 26 -6.62 -2.97 -10.95
C ARG A 26 -5.80 -4.26 -11.03
N ASP A 27 -5.14 -4.47 -12.16
CA ASP A 27 -4.41 -5.71 -12.44
C ASP A 27 -3.17 -5.82 -11.52
N ALA A 28 -2.56 -4.69 -11.12
CA ALA A 28 -1.48 -4.68 -10.13
C ALA A 28 -1.94 -5.17 -8.75
N PHE A 29 -3.10 -4.70 -8.28
CA PHE A 29 -3.67 -5.18 -7.02
C PHE A 29 -4.01 -6.68 -7.08
N ILE A 30 -4.59 -7.15 -8.19
CA ILE A 30 -4.87 -8.58 -8.39
C ILE A 30 -3.58 -9.42 -8.29
N LEU A 31 -2.50 -8.96 -8.92
CA LEU A 31 -1.18 -9.63 -8.85
C LEU A 31 -0.57 -9.62 -7.45
N SER A 32 -0.92 -8.65 -6.60
CA SER A 32 -0.46 -8.56 -5.21
C SER A 32 -1.25 -9.46 -4.24
N PHE A 33 -2.43 -9.95 -4.61
CA PHE A 33 -3.29 -10.71 -3.70
C PHE A 33 -2.63 -11.99 -3.14
N PRO A 34 -1.92 -12.82 -3.92
CA PRO A 34 -1.33 -14.04 -3.37
C PRO A 34 -0.37 -13.78 -2.20
N ILE A 35 0.46 -12.74 -2.28
CA ILE A 35 1.43 -12.41 -1.22
C ILE A 35 0.74 -11.81 0.02
N VAL A 36 -0.30 -10.99 -0.17
CA VAL A 36 -1.11 -10.44 0.94
C VAL A 36 -1.87 -11.55 1.66
N MET A 37 -2.48 -12.45 0.89
CA MET A 37 -3.25 -13.57 1.42
C MET A 37 -2.36 -14.53 2.21
N ALA A 38 -1.19 -14.87 1.68
CA ALA A 38 -0.21 -15.70 2.39
C ALA A 38 0.21 -15.06 3.72
N SER A 39 0.54 -13.77 3.72
CA SER A 39 0.88 -13.05 4.95
C SER A 39 -0.28 -13.03 5.94
N SER A 40 -1.49 -12.76 5.48
CA SER A 40 -2.67 -12.67 6.34
C SER A 40 -2.97 -14.00 7.04
N LEU A 41 -2.83 -15.13 6.34
CA LEU A 41 -3.00 -16.46 6.94
C LEU A 41 -1.93 -16.77 7.98
N ILE A 42 -0.67 -16.43 7.71
CA ILE A 42 0.42 -16.65 8.65
C ILE A 42 0.25 -15.79 9.91
N ILE A 43 -0.14 -14.53 9.73
CA ILE A 43 -0.41 -13.61 10.84
C ILE A 43 -1.65 -14.05 11.64
N LEU A 44 -2.69 -14.55 10.98
CA LEU A 44 -3.83 -15.15 11.68
C LEU A 44 -3.40 -16.32 12.57
N ILE A 45 -2.58 -17.24 12.05
CA ILE A 45 -2.04 -18.36 12.83
C ILE A 45 -1.20 -17.84 14.00
N ASN A 46 -0.38 -16.82 13.77
CA ASN A 46 0.44 -16.19 14.80
C ASN A 46 -0.41 -15.62 15.94
N PHE A 47 -1.47 -14.86 15.63
CA PHE A 47 -2.36 -14.31 16.65
C PHE A 47 -3.24 -15.36 17.31
N ALA A 48 -3.71 -16.36 16.57
CA ALA A 48 -4.57 -17.40 17.12
C ALA A 48 -3.82 -18.31 18.11
N ILE A 49 -2.57 -18.67 17.81
CA ILE A 49 -1.80 -19.69 18.55
C ILE A 49 -0.75 -19.10 19.48
N LEU A 50 -0.01 -18.08 19.03
CA LEU A 50 1.19 -17.59 19.73
C LEU A 50 0.93 -16.33 20.54
N SER A 51 -0.21 -15.65 20.34
CA SER A 51 -0.61 -14.56 21.24
C SER A 51 -1.04 -15.13 22.59
N PRO A 52 -0.59 -14.56 23.73
CA PRO A 52 -1.07 -14.97 25.05
C PRO A 52 -2.60 -14.90 25.19
N ASP A 53 -3.22 -13.93 24.52
CA ASP A 53 -4.68 -13.72 24.48
C ASP A 53 -5.32 -14.39 23.23
N GLY A 54 -4.56 -15.19 22.49
CA GLY A 54 -5.01 -15.88 21.29
C GLY A 54 -6.08 -16.92 21.61
N PHE A 55 -7.05 -17.09 20.71
CA PHE A 55 -8.16 -18.04 20.88
C PHE A 55 -7.68 -19.46 21.21
N ILE A 56 -6.67 -19.97 20.48
CA ILE A 56 -6.11 -21.31 20.71
C ILE A 56 -5.19 -21.31 21.93
N ALA A 57 -4.42 -20.24 22.13
CA ALA A 57 -3.54 -20.10 23.29
C ALA A 57 -4.30 -20.15 24.62
N SER A 58 -5.46 -19.48 24.67
CA SER A 58 -6.34 -19.41 25.83
C SER A 58 -6.98 -20.77 26.14
N ILE A 59 -7.51 -21.46 25.12
CA ILE A 59 -8.16 -22.78 25.28
C ILE A 59 -7.17 -23.85 25.75
N LEU A 60 -5.93 -23.83 25.24
CA LEU A 60 -4.91 -24.84 25.56
C LEU A 60 -3.97 -24.44 26.70
N HIS A 61 -4.23 -23.28 27.34
CA HIS A 61 -3.36 -22.70 28.37
C HIS A 61 -1.87 -22.65 27.96
N LEU A 62 -1.60 -22.41 26.67
CA LEU A 62 -0.25 -22.46 26.08
C LEU A 62 0.74 -21.50 26.76
N GLY A 63 0.27 -20.39 27.33
CA GLY A 63 1.10 -19.46 28.11
C GLY A 63 1.65 -20.05 29.42
N THR A 64 1.03 -21.10 29.96
CA THR A 64 1.53 -21.82 31.16
C THR A 64 2.54 -22.91 30.80
N ILE A 65 2.41 -23.48 29.59
CA ILE A 65 3.27 -24.55 29.08
C ILE A 65 4.52 -23.98 28.41
N PHE A 66 4.39 -22.84 27.74
CA PHE A 66 5.46 -22.12 27.05
C PHE A 66 5.54 -20.67 27.55
N PRO A 67 6.38 -20.38 28.55
CA PRO A 67 6.46 -19.04 29.14
C PRO A 67 6.97 -17.95 28.18
N HIS A 68 7.61 -18.33 27.06
CA HIS A 68 8.14 -17.41 26.04
C HIS A 68 7.23 -17.31 24.79
N LEU A 69 5.93 -17.62 24.91
CA LEU A 69 4.99 -17.63 23.77
C LEU A 69 4.92 -16.27 23.05
N ALA A 70 4.99 -15.17 23.80
CA ALA A 70 5.02 -13.81 23.26
C ALA A 70 6.27 -13.51 22.43
N GLU A 71 7.43 -14.07 22.80
CA GLU A 71 8.67 -13.94 22.02
C GLU A 71 8.60 -14.77 20.74
N ALA A 72 7.99 -15.95 20.81
CA ALA A 72 7.75 -16.79 19.64
C ALA A 72 6.84 -16.10 18.60
N GLN A 73 6.05 -15.08 18.98
CA GLN A 73 5.31 -14.30 17.99
C GLN A 73 6.22 -13.57 17.00
N GLN A 74 7.45 -13.24 17.40
CA GLN A 74 8.40 -12.52 16.54
C GLN A 74 8.82 -13.35 15.32
N ILE A 75 8.70 -14.68 15.36
CA ILE A 75 9.04 -15.59 14.24
C ILE A 75 8.26 -15.22 12.97
N PHE A 76 7.00 -14.79 13.11
CA PHE A 76 6.12 -14.50 11.98
C PHE A 76 5.99 -13.01 11.67
N THR A 77 6.55 -12.12 12.50
CA THR A 77 6.54 -10.66 12.24
C THR A 77 7.24 -10.28 10.93
N PRO A 78 8.40 -10.89 10.54
CA PRO A 78 9.04 -10.62 9.25
C PRO A 78 8.17 -10.90 8.02
N VAL A 79 7.16 -11.78 8.13
CA VAL A 79 6.27 -12.11 7.01
C VAL A 79 5.44 -10.89 6.61
N MET A 80 4.95 -10.12 7.59
CA MET A 80 4.24 -8.86 7.33
C MET A 80 5.18 -7.78 6.77
N ASN A 81 6.44 -7.78 7.22
CA ASN A 81 7.48 -6.89 6.70
C ASN A 81 7.79 -7.16 5.23
N GLY A 82 7.81 -8.43 4.81
CA GLY A 82 8.08 -8.85 3.43
C GLY A 82 6.86 -8.82 2.49
N SER A 83 5.71 -8.32 2.95
CA SER A 83 4.47 -8.34 2.16
C SER A 83 3.71 -7.02 2.25
N VAL A 84 2.92 -6.83 3.30
CA VAL A 84 2.04 -5.68 3.49
C VAL A 84 2.84 -4.39 3.72
N ASN A 85 3.92 -4.46 4.50
CA ASN A 85 4.71 -3.27 4.84
C ASN A 85 5.59 -2.76 3.69
N ILE A 86 5.67 -3.51 2.57
CA ILE A 86 6.35 -3.08 1.34
C ILE A 86 5.37 -2.95 0.16
N MET A 87 4.07 -2.94 0.44
CA MET A 87 3.02 -2.93 -0.59
C MET A 87 3.15 -1.78 -1.58
N ALA A 88 3.52 -0.58 -1.13
CA ALA A 88 3.70 0.57 -2.00
C ALA A 88 4.77 0.31 -3.08
N ILE A 89 5.86 -0.38 -2.71
CA ILE A 89 6.94 -0.75 -3.65
C ILE A 89 6.40 -1.77 -4.67
N LEU A 90 5.70 -2.81 -4.19
CA LEU A 90 5.15 -3.86 -5.05
C LEU A 90 4.14 -3.29 -6.06
N ILE A 91 3.21 -2.46 -5.59
CA ILE A 91 2.21 -1.81 -6.44
C ILE A 91 2.87 -0.83 -7.42
N THR A 92 3.87 -0.05 -6.99
CA THR A 92 4.61 0.86 -7.89
C THR A 92 5.18 0.09 -9.08
N PHE A 93 5.86 -1.03 -8.82
CA PHE A 93 6.42 -1.88 -9.86
C PHE A 93 5.34 -2.46 -10.77
N LEU A 94 4.31 -3.08 -10.18
CA LEU A 94 3.28 -3.79 -10.92
C LEU A 94 2.44 -2.85 -11.80
N VAL A 95 2.10 -1.66 -11.31
CA VAL A 95 1.37 -0.65 -12.10
C VAL A 95 2.18 -0.21 -13.30
N ALA A 96 3.44 0.16 -13.10
CA ALA A 96 4.31 0.62 -14.18
C ALA A 96 4.61 -0.50 -15.20
N ARG A 97 4.79 -1.73 -14.72
CA ARG A 97 4.94 -2.92 -15.56
C ARG A 97 3.71 -3.15 -16.43
N ASN A 98 2.51 -3.13 -15.84
CA ASN A 98 1.25 -3.37 -16.56
C ASN A 98 0.97 -2.26 -17.60
N MET A 99 1.33 -1.01 -17.30
CA MET A 99 1.27 0.08 -18.27
C MET A 99 2.24 -0.14 -19.44
N ALA A 100 3.49 -0.51 -19.16
CA ALA A 100 4.47 -0.78 -20.21
C ALA A 100 4.07 -1.95 -21.13
N ILE A 101 3.46 -3.01 -20.57
CA ILE A 101 2.86 -4.10 -21.37
C ILE A 101 1.79 -3.53 -22.32
N SER A 102 0.90 -2.69 -21.81
CA SER A 102 -0.17 -2.07 -22.61
C SER A 102 0.38 -1.17 -23.73
N TYR A 103 1.50 -0.48 -23.48
CA TYR A 103 2.21 0.35 -24.46
C TYR A 103 3.22 -0.42 -25.33
N GLN A 104 3.33 -1.75 -25.19
CA GLN A 104 4.29 -2.59 -25.90
C GLN A 104 5.75 -2.12 -25.73
N GLN A 105 6.09 -1.67 -24.52
CA GLN A 105 7.43 -1.24 -24.12
C GLN A 105 8.06 -2.24 -23.15
N ASP A 106 9.30 -1.97 -22.76
CA ASP A 106 10.04 -2.81 -21.82
C ASP A 106 9.38 -2.79 -20.42
N ASP A 107 8.72 -3.89 -20.06
CA ASP A 107 7.90 -3.99 -18.86
C ASP A 107 8.74 -4.02 -17.57
N LEU A 108 9.81 -4.81 -17.59
CA LEU A 108 10.72 -4.96 -16.45
C LEU A 108 11.47 -3.66 -16.17
N LEU A 109 12.07 -3.04 -17.20
CA LEU A 109 12.85 -1.83 -17.01
C LEU A 109 11.95 -0.63 -16.66
N CYS A 110 10.72 -0.56 -17.19
CA CYS A 110 9.74 0.43 -16.77
C CYS A 110 9.38 0.27 -15.27
N GLY A 111 9.08 -0.96 -14.84
CA GLY A 111 8.76 -1.26 -13.45
C GLY A 111 9.90 -0.89 -12.49
N LEU A 112 11.13 -1.27 -12.81
CA LEU A 112 12.32 -0.92 -12.03
C LEU A 112 12.55 0.59 -11.98
N THR A 113 12.32 1.29 -13.09
CA THR A 113 12.42 2.75 -13.16
C THR A 113 11.39 3.43 -12.27
N ALA A 114 10.16 2.90 -12.22
CA ALA A 114 9.12 3.43 -11.35
C ALA A 114 9.45 3.27 -9.86
N ILE A 115 10.05 2.14 -9.46
CA ILE A 115 10.59 1.98 -8.10
C ILE A 115 11.66 3.05 -7.83
N GLY A 116 12.60 3.24 -8.75
CA GLY A 116 13.63 4.28 -8.63
C GLY A 116 13.01 5.68 -8.47
N ALA A 117 12.05 6.03 -9.31
CA ALA A 117 11.31 7.28 -9.24
C ALA A 117 10.57 7.45 -7.90
N PHE A 118 9.96 6.39 -7.37
CA PHE A 118 9.29 6.39 -6.06
C PHE A 118 10.27 6.70 -4.93
N PHE A 119 11.45 6.09 -4.94
CA PHE A 119 12.49 6.39 -3.94
C PHE A 119 13.11 7.77 -4.09
N VAL A 120 13.13 8.34 -5.30
CA VAL A 120 13.59 9.72 -5.52
C VAL A 120 12.67 10.75 -4.85
N VAL A 121 11.35 10.53 -4.86
CA VAL A 121 10.38 11.42 -4.20
C VAL A 121 10.03 10.99 -2.78
N TYR A 122 10.61 9.89 -2.31
CA TYR A 122 10.32 9.36 -0.99
C TYR A 122 10.75 10.34 0.11
N THR A 123 10.15 10.19 1.29
CA THR A 123 10.46 11.03 2.46
C THR A 123 11.97 11.07 2.70
N PRO A 124 12.55 12.26 2.99
CA PRO A 124 13.97 12.40 3.22
C PRO A 124 14.50 11.46 4.30
N TYR A 125 15.72 10.95 4.09
CA TYR A 125 16.42 10.15 5.09
C TYR A 125 16.70 10.97 6.35
N THR A 126 16.45 10.38 7.51
CA THR A 126 16.82 10.99 8.79
C THR A 126 18.21 10.53 9.16
N ILE A 127 19.10 11.47 9.44
CA ILE A 127 20.44 11.15 9.94
C ILE A 127 20.39 11.06 11.47
N ILE A 128 20.67 9.89 12.01
CA ILE A 128 20.80 9.65 13.45
C ILE A 128 22.19 9.07 13.67
N ASP A 129 23.00 9.68 14.54
CA ASP A 129 24.36 9.23 14.84
C ASP A 129 25.25 9.02 13.60
N GLY A 130 25.08 9.87 12.57
CA GLY A 130 25.84 9.80 11.32
C GLY A 130 25.41 8.68 10.36
N GLN A 131 24.37 7.91 10.69
CA GLN A 131 23.79 6.89 9.83
C GLN A 131 22.47 7.36 9.23
N ALA A 132 22.23 7.03 7.95
CA ALA A 132 21.01 7.39 7.25
C ALA A 132 19.93 6.33 7.49
N TYR A 133 18.80 6.75 8.06
CA TYR A 133 17.63 5.90 8.30
C TYR A 133 16.49 6.27 7.36
N LEU A 134 15.86 5.25 6.77
CA LEU A 134 14.67 5.40 5.97
C LEU A 134 13.44 5.11 6.82
N ALA A 135 12.53 6.07 6.94
CA ALA A 135 11.24 5.83 7.58
C ALA A 135 10.44 4.82 6.75
N THR A 136 10.00 3.70 7.33
CA THR A 136 9.23 2.66 6.62
C THR A 136 7.74 2.95 6.53
N LYS A 137 7.28 4.03 7.17
CA LYS A 137 5.87 4.46 7.25
C LYS A 137 5.14 4.38 5.90
N TYR A 138 5.75 4.94 4.86
CA TYR A 138 5.15 5.05 3.52
C TYR A 138 5.53 3.91 2.56
N LEU A 139 6.18 2.84 3.03
CA LEU A 139 6.45 1.64 2.22
C LEU A 139 5.24 0.70 2.17
N GLY A 140 4.37 0.77 3.18
CA GLY A 140 3.12 0.01 3.25
C GLY A 140 1.94 0.78 2.65
N PRO A 141 0.70 0.46 3.05
CA PRO A 141 -0.49 1.09 2.47
C PRO A 141 -0.57 2.61 2.62
N GLN A 142 0.07 3.18 3.64
CA GLN A 142 0.14 4.62 3.85
C GLN A 142 0.83 5.39 2.72
N GLY A 143 1.64 4.73 1.88
CA GLY A 143 2.27 5.35 0.71
C GLY A 143 1.65 4.96 -0.62
N LEU A 144 0.56 4.17 -0.63
CA LEU A 144 0.01 3.61 -1.88
C LEU A 144 -0.46 4.67 -2.86
N PHE A 145 -1.02 5.77 -2.36
CA PHE A 145 -1.51 6.82 -3.23
C PHE A 145 -0.37 7.50 -4.00
N VAL A 146 0.74 7.82 -3.31
CA VAL A 146 1.94 8.36 -3.96
C VAL A 146 2.58 7.32 -4.88
N ALA A 147 2.70 6.07 -4.45
CA ALA A 147 3.20 4.97 -5.26
C ALA A 147 2.48 4.86 -6.60
N ILE A 148 1.14 4.90 -6.59
CA ILE A 148 0.33 4.83 -7.80
C ILE A 148 0.56 6.06 -8.67
N ILE A 149 0.50 7.27 -8.13
CA ILE A 149 0.73 8.50 -8.91
C ILE A 149 2.10 8.48 -9.57
N VAL A 150 3.14 8.14 -8.80
CA VAL A 150 4.51 8.05 -9.31
C VAL A 150 4.60 7.00 -10.41
N ALA A 151 4.05 5.80 -10.19
CA ALA A 151 4.07 4.73 -11.19
C ALA A 151 3.36 5.11 -12.48
N LEU A 152 2.20 5.78 -12.41
CA LEU A 152 1.46 6.25 -13.58
C LEU A 152 2.26 7.28 -14.36
N ILE A 153 2.82 8.29 -13.67
CA ILE A 153 3.57 9.37 -14.32
C ILE A 153 4.89 8.84 -14.89
N SER A 154 5.64 8.06 -14.10
CA SER A 154 6.93 7.50 -14.51
C SER A 154 6.80 6.59 -15.71
N SER A 155 5.78 5.71 -15.71
CA SER A 155 5.55 4.80 -16.83
C SER A 155 5.04 5.50 -18.08
N GLU A 156 4.20 6.52 -17.95
CA GLU A 156 3.74 7.32 -19.09
C GLU A 156 4.91 8.06 -19.77
N VAL A 157 5.77 8.70 -18.97
CA VAL A 157 6.97 9.39 -19.47
C VAL A 157 7.96 8.37 -20.07
N PHE A 158 8.24 7.28 -19.36
CA PHE A 158 9.13 6.21 -19.84
C PHE A 158 8.65 5.66 -21.18
N CYS A 159 7.38 5.26 -21.30
CA CYS A 159 6.86 4.59 -22.49
C CYS A 159 6.86 5.53 -23.70
N ARG A 160 6.52 6.81 -23.51
CA ARG A 160 6.56 7.80 -24.58
C ARG A 160 7.98 8.05 -25.08
N LEU A 161 8.95 8.12 -24.18
CA LEU A 161 10.36 8.27 -24.54
C LEU A 161 10.89 7.00 -25.22
N ALA A 162 10.64 5.82 -24.65
CA ALA A 162 11.10 4.54 -25.20
C ALA A 162 10.57 4.25 -26.61
N ARG A 163 9.41 4.82 -26.99
CA ARG A 163 8.87 4.73 -28.34
C ARG A 163 9.61 5.62 -29.36
N ASN A 164 10.30 6.65 -28.92
CA ASN A 164 10.95 7.60 -29.80
C ASN A 164 12.39 7.16 -30.13
N PRO A 165 12.71 6.85 -31.40
CA PRO A 165 14.02 6.34 -31.79
C PRO A 165 15.17 7.31 -31.51
N ARG A 166 14.89 8.63 -31.41
CA ARG A 166 15.91 9.65 -31.13
C ARG A 166 16.44 9.61 -29.70
N VAL A 167 15.69 9.00 -28.79
CA VAL A 167 16.10 8.84 -27.38
C VAL A 167 16.34 7.37 -27.05
N THR A 168 16.44 6.48 -28.04
CA THR A 168 16.85 5.09 -27.81
C THR A 168 18.24 4.84 -28.35
N ILE A 169 19.02 4.00 -27.66
CA ILE A 169 20.38 3.65 -28.09
C ILE A 169 20.36 2.27 -28.75
N THR A 170 20.72 2.20 -30.02
CA THR A 170 20.80 0.93 -30.76
C THR A 170 22.21 0.37 -30.66
N MET A 171 22.34 -0.86 -30.17
CA MET A 171 23.62 -1.57 -30.10
C MET A 171 23.89 -2.40 -31.36
N PRO A 172 25.15 -2.57 -31.78
CA PRO A 172 25.53 -3.50 -32.84
C PRO A 172 25.18 -4.96 -32.49
N ALA A 173 25.06 -5.81 -33.52
CA ALA A 173 24.72 -7.23 -33.36
C ALA A 173 25.74 -8.04 -32.53
N ALA A 174 26.97 -7.54 -32.37
CA ALA A 174 28.01 -8.17 -31.55
C ALA A 174 27.75 -8.06 -30.03
N VAL A 175 26.83 -7.19 -29.59
CA VAL A 175 26.55 -6.95 -28.16
C VAL A 175 25.52 -7.96 -27.64
N PRO A 176 25.75 -8.60 -26.47
CA PRO A 176 24.80 -9.53 -25.88
C PRO A 176 23.38 -8.93 -25.72
N PRO A 177 22.31 -9.71 -25.97
CA PRO A 177 20.93 -9.20 -25.98
C PRO A 177 20.50 -8.49 -24.69
N ALA A 178 20.95 -8.97 -23.53
CA ALA A 178 20.63 -8.36 -22.24
C ALA A 178 21.21 -6.94 -22.11
N VAL A 179 22.45 -6.74 -22.58
CA VAL A 179 23.11 -5.42 -22.56
C VAL A 179 22.42 -4.47 -23.55
N ALA A 180 22.15 -4.95 -24.77
CA ALA A 180 21.43 -4.16 -25.77
C ALA A 180 20.05 -3.70 -25.27
N ARG A 181 19.31 -4.58 -24.58
CA ARG A 181 18.01 -4.26 -23.97
C ARG A 181 18.11 -3.12 -22.95
N SER A 182 19.05 -3.19 -22.02
CA SER A 182 19.23 -2.15 -20.99
C SER A 182 19.66 -0.81 -21.57
N PHE A 183 20.59 -0.81 -22.53
CA PHE A 183 21.06 0.44 -23.15
C PHE A 183 20.01 1.09 -24.05
N LYS A 184 19.15 0.30 -24.70
CA LYS A 184 18.06 0.81 -25.55
C LYS A 184 17.20 1.86 -24.83
N VAL A 185 16.91 1.64 -23.55
CA VAL A 185 16.05 2.52 -22.75
C VAL A 185 16.81 3.39 -21.75
N LEU A 186 18.14 3.45 -21.81
CA LEU A 186 18.97 4.20 -20.86
C LEU A 186 18.57 5.68 -20.76
N LEU A 187 18.40 6.36 -21.90
CA LEU A 187 17.98 7.76 -21.93
C LEU A 187 16.54 7.97 -21.41
N PRO A 188 15.54 7.14 -21.77
CA PRO A 188 14.23 7.16 -21.14
C PRO A 188 14.30 7.09 -19.62
N ILE A 189 15.08 6.15 -19.08
CA ILE A 189 15.29 6.03 -17.62
C ILE A 189 15.91 7.30 -17.06
N PHE A 190 17.00 7.78 -17.66
CA PHE A 190 17.69 9.00 -17.24
C PHE A 190 16.76 10.21 -17.15
N PHE A 191 15.93 10.45 -18.17
CA PHE A 191 15.02 11.58 -18.17
C PHE A 191 13.90 11.44 -17.14
N VAL A 192 13.38 10.23 -16.90
CA VAL A 192 12.41 9.98 -15.82
C VAL A 192 13.03 10.29 -14.47
N MET A 193 14.25 9.83 -14.21
CA MET A 193 14.94 10.07 -12.94
C MET A 193 15.22 11.56 -12.71
N ILE A 194 15.64 12.29 -13.74
CA ILE A 194 15.82 13.75 -13.67
C ILE A 194 14.49 14.45 -13.39
N PHE A 195 13.43 14.07 -14.09
CA PHE A 195 12.11 14.67 -13.90
C PHE A 195 11.65 14.54 -12.45
N PHE A 196 11.72 13.35 -11.86
CA PHE A 196 11.34 13.14 -10.47
C PHE A 196 12.30 13.79 -9.47
N SER A 197 13.59 13.91 -9.81
CA SER A 197 14.57 14.61 -8.96
C SER A 197 14.28 16.10 -8.88
N ILE A 198 14.01 16.75 -10.02
CA ILE A 198 13.61 18.16 -10.07
C ILE A 198 12.28 18.34 -9.35
N LEU A 199 11.30 17.47 -9.60
CA LEU A 199 10.01 17.50 -8.91
C LEU A 199 10.17 17.40 -7.39
N ASN A 200 10.98 16.45 -6.90
CA ASN A 200 11.24 16.31 -5.47
C ASN A 200 11.88 17.57 -4.88
N TYR A 201 12.89 18.13 -5.55
CA TYR A 201 13.52 19.37 -5.10
C TYR A 201 12.50 20.51 -4.97
N LEU A 202 11.64 20.71 -5.96
CA LEU A 202 10.59 21.74 -5.90
C LEU A 202 9.58 21.47 -4.78
N LEU A 203 9.19 20.21 -4.57
CA LEU A 203 8.24 19.81 -3.53
C LEU A 203 8.79 20.03 -2.13
N THR A 204 10.08 19.74 -1.90
CA THR A 204 10.72 19.99 -0.59
C THR A 204 10.77 21.47 -0.21
N ARG A 205 10.60 22.39 -1.17
CA ARG A 205 10.43 23.83 -0.89
C ARG A 205 9.04 24.18 -0.34
N ILE A 206 8.04 23.36 -0.63
CA ILE A 206 6.63 23.57 -0.22
C ILE A 206 6.31 22.73 1.02
N SER A 207 6.74 21.47 1.04
CA SER A 207 6.53 20.52 2.14
C SER A 207 7.88 19.96 2.59
N PRO A 208 8.45 20.46 3.72
CA PRO A 208 9.70 19.96 4.27
C PRO A 208 9.66 18.48 4.67
N ASN A 209 8.47 17.96 5.02
CA ASN A 209 8.25 16.56 5.40
C ASN A 209 8.22 15.60 4.19
N GLY A 210 8.35 16.13 2.97
CA GLY A 210 8.36 15.35 1.73
C GLY A 210 6.97 15.16 1.11
N LEU A 211 6.95 14.56 -0.08
CA LEU A 211 5.73 14.36 -0.88
C LEU A 211 4.75 13.40 -0.22
N ASN A 212 5.25 12.31 0.38
CA ASN A 212 4.39 11.32 1.04
C ASN A 212 3.56 11.94 2.17
N ASP A 213 4.17 12.80 2.99
CA ASP A 213 3.47 13.45 4.10
C ASP A 213 2.41 14.44 3.61
N LEU A 214 2.74 15.22 2.58
CA LEU A 214 1.83 16.17 1.95
C LEU A 214 0.60 15.47 1.35
N ILE A 215 0.83 14.46 0.54
CA ILE A 215 -0.23 13.70 -0.12
C ILE A 215 -1.04 12.89 0.90
N TYR A 216 -0.38 12.35 1.92
CA TYR A 216 -1.07 11.65 2.99
C TYR A 216 -2.08 12.58 3.67
N THR A 217 -1.63 13.77 4.07
CA THR A 217 -2.47 14.73 4.80
C THR A 217 -3.60 15.29 3.94
N LEU A 218 -3.32 15.64 2.68
CA LEU A 218 -4.29 16.32 1.82
C LEU A 218 -5.27 15.39 1.12
N ILE A 219 -4.88 14.14 0.86
CA ILE A 219 -5.66 13.24 0.01
C ILE A 219 -5.93 11.93 0.72
N GLN A 220 -4.90 11.25 1.22
CA GLN A 220 -5.07 9.90 1.76
C GLN A 220 -5.88 9.86 3.05
N ALA A 221 -5.62 10.75 4.01
CA ALA A 221 -6.33 10.80 5.27
C ALA A 221 -7.84 11.12 5.08
N PRO A 222 -8.24 12.15 4.30
CA PRO A 222 -9.65 12.36 3.99
C PRO A 222 -10.32 11.18 3.28
N LEU A 223 -9.62 10.53 2.33
CA LEU A 223 -10.15 9.34 1.65
C LEU A 223 -10.30 8.15 2.60
N LYS A 224 -9.36 7.95 3.52
CA LYS A 224 -9.43 6.93 4.56
C LYS A 224 -10.64 7.16 5.47
N ASP A 225 -10.89 8.40 5.88
CA ASP A 225 -12.07 8.76 6.69
C ASP A 225 -13.38 8.47 5.93
N MET A 226 -13.38 8.67 4.60
CA MET A 226 -14.50 8.20 3.78
C MET A 226 -14.60 6.67 3.77
N GLY A 227 -13.49 5.95 3.75
CA GLY A 227 -13.45 4.48 3.80
C GLY A 227 -13.99 3.88 5.10
N THR A 228 -13.86 4.57 6.23
CA THR A 228 -14.43 4.13 7.51
C THR A 228 -15.90 4.57 7.69
N ASN A 229 -16.43 5.41 6.80
CA ASN A 229 -17.81 5.86 6.82
C ASN A 229 -18.75 4.79 6.20
N ILE A 230 -19.73 4.34 6.99
CA ILE A 230 -20.71 3.33 6.59
C ILE A 230 -21.47 3.70 5.30
N VAL A 231 -21.75 4.98 5.08
CA VAL A 231 -22.45 5.46 3.88
C VAL A 231 -21.59 5.23 2.63
N THR A 232 -20.30 5.54 2.68
CA THR A 232 -19.38 5.31 1.57
C THR A 232 -19.25 3.82 1.26
N VAL A 233 -19.13 2.98 2.30
CA VAL A 233 -19.07 1.52 2.16
C VAL A 233 -20.32 1.00 1.44
N LEU A 234 -21.50 1.44 1.89
CA LEU A 234 -22.77 1.05 1.28
C LEU A 234 -22.89 1.53 -0.17
N VAL A 235 -22.52 2.78 -0.46
CA VAL A 235 -22.57 3.33 -1.83
C VAL A 235 -21.64 2.55 -2.76
N LEU A 236 -20.39 2.32 -2.37
CA LEU A 236 -19.44 1.55 -3.19
C LEU A 236 -19.90 0.09 -3.38
N GLY A 237 -20.44 -0.53 -2.33
CA GLY A 237 -21.05 -1.85 -2.41
C GLY A 237 -22.24 -1.90 -3.37
N LEU A 238 -23.13 -0.90 -3.30
CA LEU A 238 -24.28 -0.78 -4.19
C LEU A 238 -23.85 -0.57 -5.64
N VAL A 239 -22.85 0.29 -5.89
CA VAL A 239 -22.30 0.51 -7.24
C VAL A 239 -21.70 -0.79 -7.79
N ALA A 240 -20.92 -1.52 -7.00
CA ALA A 240 -20.34 -2.79 -7.42
C ALA A 240 -21.44 -3.83 -7.76
N ASN A 241 -22.45 -3.98 -6.91
CA ASN A 241 -23.57 -4.89 -7.18
C ASN A 241 -24.41 -4.45 -8.38
N PHE A 242 -24.59 -3.14 -8.56
CA PHE A 242 -25.35 -2.60 -9.68
C PHE A 242 -24.65 -2.83 -11.02
N LEU A 243 -23.32 -2.64 -11.08
CA LEU A 243 -22.52 -3.03 -12.25
C LEU A 243 -22.66 -4.53 -12.55
N TRP A 244 -22.76 -5.36 -11.51
CA TRP A 244 -22.97 -6.80 -11.67
C TRP A 244 -24.32 -7.17 -12.31
N VAL A 245 -25.40 -6.47 -11.93
CA VAL A 245 -26.72 -6.61 -12.59
C VAL A 245 -26.68 -6.21 -14.07
N LEU A 246 -25.75 -5.35 -14.47
CA LEU A 246 -25.53 -4.95 -15.86
C LEU A 246 -24.64 -5.92 -16.65
N GLY A 247 -24.20 -7.03 -16.03
CA GLY A 247 -23.33 -8.03 -16.66
C GLY A 247 -21.84 -7.68 -16.62
N ILE A 248 -21.45 -6.67 -15.83
CA ILE A 248 -20.05 -6.25 -15.66
C ILE A 248 -19.56 -6.74 -14.30
N HIS A 249 -18.35 -7.28 -14.18
CA HIS A 249 -17.84 -7.75 -12.90
C HIS A 249 -17.51 -6.57 -11.97
N GLY A 250 -18.54 -6.05 -11.28
CA GLY A 250 -18.50 -4.82 -10.51
C GLY A 250 -17.35 -4.73 -9.50
N PRO A 251 -17.07 -5.77 -8.68
CA PRO A 251 -15.92 -5.76 -7.79
C PRO A 251 -14.58 -5.51 -8.49
N ASN A 252 -14.40 -6.01 -9.71
CA ASN A 252 -13.16 -5.82 -10.47
C ASN A 252 -13.12 -4.42 -11.08
N THR A 253 -14.27 -3.93 -11.56
CA THR A 253 -14.36 -2.59 -12.15
C THR A 253 -14.07 -1.48 -11.15
N VAL A 254 -14.47 -1.65 -9.88
CA VAL A 254 -14.20 -0.65 -8.83
C VAL A 254 -12.95 -0.95 -8.01
N ALA A 255 -12.25 -2.07 -8.25
CA ALA A 255 -11.15 -2.53 -7.41
C ALA A 255 -10.04 -1.49 -7.25
N ALA A 256 -9.62 -0.81 -8.33
CA ALA A 256 -8.58 0.21 -8.24
C ALA A 256 -8.92 1.33 -7.24
N ILE A 257 -10.18 1.77 -7.21
CA ILE A 257 -10.66 2.83 -6.32
C ILE A 257 -10.90 2.25 -4.91
N ARG A 258 -11.45 1.05 -4.82
CA ARG A 258 -11.69 0.38 -3.55
C ARG A 258 -10.38 0.11 -2.81
N GLU A 259 -9.43 -0.55 -3.45
CA GLU A 259 -8.18 -0.92 -2.78
C GLU A 259 -7.39 0.31 -2.32
N THR A 260 -7.43 1.42 -3.07
CA THR A 260 -6.77 2.67 -2.66
C THR A 260 -7.41 3.35 -1.45
N ILE A 261 -8.73 3.24 -1.29
CA ILE A 261 -9.46 3.81 -0.15
C ILE A 261 -9.36 2.90 1.08
N PHE A 262 -9.51 1.59 0.90
CA PHE A 262 -9.70 0.65 2.01
C PHE A 262 -8.41 -0.01 2.51
N SER A 263 -7.32 -0.03 1.74
CA SER A 263 -6.11 -0.78 2.12
C SER A 263 -5.52 -0.33 3.46
N GLU A 264 -5.55 0.97 3.76
CA GLU A 264 -5.04 1.48 5.03
C GLU A 264 -6.03 1.23 6.17
N ALA A 265 -7.32 1.51 5.94
CA ALA A 265 -8.37 1.31 6.94
C ALA A 265 -8.44 -0.16 7.42
N ASN A 266 -8.24 -1.12 6.51
CA ASN A 266 -8.26 -2.55 6.84
C ASN A 266 -7.12 -2.99 7.78
N LEU A 267 -5.98 -2.28 7.77
CA LEU A 267 -4.86 -2.62 8.65
C LEU A 267 -5.02 -2.11 10.08
N GLU A 268 -5.73 -1.00 10.31
CA GLU A 268 -6.00 -0.53 11.67
C GLU A 268 -6.97 -1.43 12.43
N ILE A 269 -7.84 -2.13 11.70
CA ILE A 269 -8.78 -3.10 12.28
C ILE A 269 -8.06 -4.42 12.62
N SER A 270 -6.88 -4.66 12.04
CA SER A 270 -6.06 -5.83 12.34
C SER A 270 -5.26 -5.59 13.63
N PRO A 271 -5.17 -6.57 14.56
CA PRO A 271 -4.38 -6.40 15.77
C PRO A 271 -2.92 -6.08 15.37
N MET A 272 -2.44 -4.89 15.76
CA MET A 272 -1.05 -4.54 15.53
C MET A 272 -0.15 -5.52 16.30
N PRO A 273 0.99 -5.96 15.73
CA PRO A 273 1.98 -6.69 16.50
C PRO A 273 2.36 -5.86 17.72
N PRO A 274 2.60 -6.49 18.88
CA PRO A 274 2.98 -5.76 20.08
C PRO A 274 4.18 -4.85 19.75
N ARG A 275 4.00 -3.54 19.97
CA ARG A 275 5.10 -2.57 19.89
C ARG A 275 6.28 -3.15 20.67
N MET A 276 7.45 -3.27 20.03
CA MET A 276 8.69 -3.45 20.78
C MET A 276 8.75 -2.26 21.75
N ALA A 277 8.58 -2.54 23.05
CA ALA A 277 8.80 -1.53 24.06
C ALA A 277 10.22 -1.01 23.85
N ALA A 278 10.37 0.32 23.77
CA ALA A 278 11.69 0.90 23.82
C ALA A 278 12.38 0.41 25.12
N PRO A 279 13.70 0.17 25.13
CA PRO A 279 14.40 -0.26 26.32
C PRO A 279 14.16 0.74 27.46
N GLY A 280 13.28 0.41 28.42
CA GLY A 280 12.95 1.29 29.56
C GLY A 280 11.46 1.37 29.94
N GLU A 281 10.52 1.05 29.05
CA GLU A 281 9.08 1.09 29.39
C GLU A 281 8.65 -0.18 30.16
N ARG A 282 8.75 -0.14 31.50
CA ARG A 282 8.03 -1.10 32.34
C ARG A 282 6.55 -0.84 32.22
N ARG A 283 5.80 -1.79 31.65
CA ARG A 283 4.35 -1.84 31.75
C ARG A 283 3.96 -1.99 33.23
N THR A 284 3.49 -0.93 33.87
CA THR A 284 2.68 -1.08 35.08
C THR A 284 1.35 -1.73 34.66
N PRO A 285 0.98 -2.89 35.20
CA PRO A 285 -0.31 -3.48 34.89
C PRO A 285 -1.41 -2.60 35.49
N LEU A 286 -2.38 -2.21 34.67
CA LEU A 286 -3.62 -1.52 35.08
C LEU A 286 -4.55 -2.48 35.85
N HIS A 287 -4.08 -3.05 36.96
CA HIS A 287 -4.90 -3.72 37.96
C HIS A 287 -4.76 -2.93 39.27
N GLY A 288 -5.51 -1.84 39.41
CA GLY A 288 -5.46 -1.03 40.63
C GLY A 288 -6.38 0.19 40.71
N LEU A 289 -7.17 0.51 39.68
CA LEU A 289 -8.01 1.72 39.64
C LEU A 289 -9.52 1.44 39.69
N VAL A 290 -9.94 0.42 40.47
CA VAL A 290 -11.37 0.17 40.79
C VAL A 290 -11.56 -0.09 42.29
N SER A 291 -10.93 0.72 43.16
CA SER A 291 -11.21 0.66 44.61
C SER A 291 -11.06 2.02 45.29
N THR A 292 -11.75 3.05 44.77
CA THR A 292 -12.00 4.30 45.50
C THR A 292 -13.35 4.89 45.08
N MET A 293 -14.43 4.13 45.30
CA MET A 293 -15.78 4.72 45.35
C MET A 293 -16.47 4.23 46.62
N ARG A 294 -16.04 4.78 47.77
CA ARG A 294 -16.82 4.67 49.01
C ARG A 294 -18.02 5.60 48.87
N LEU A 295 -19.21 5.01 48.84
CA LEU A 295 -20.48 5.71 49.04
C LEU A 295 -20.46 6.37 50.44
N PRO A 296 -20.93 7.63 50.60
CA PRO A 296 -21.12 8.21 51.92
C PRO A 296 -22.39 7.63 52.54
N THR A 297 -22.25 6.80 53.57
CA THR A 297 -23.37 6.45 54.46
C THR A 297 -23.68 7.63 55.37
N ALA A 298 -24.92 8.10 55.29
CA ALA A 298 -25.52 9.04 56.21
C ALA A 298 -25.82 8.39 57.58
N ALA A 299 -25.96 9.26 58.60
CA ALA A 299 -26.31 9.06 60.01
C ALA A 299 -25.09 9.10 60.96
N GLY A 300 -25.00 9.94 62.00
CA GLY A 300 -25.98 10.84 62.61
C GLY A 300 -25.84 10.80 64.13
N ARG A 301 -25.53 11.96 64.71
CA ARG A 301 -25.83 12.42 66.09
C ARG A 301 -25.04 11.87 67.31
N VAL A 302 -24.76 12.88 68.15
CA VAL A 302 -24.32 12.97 69.56
C VAL A 302 -22.84 12.73 69.83
#